data_AF-A0A847FFP8-F1
#
_entry.id   AF-A0A847FFP8-F1
#
_cell.length_a   1.000
_cell.length_b   1.000
_cell.length_c   1.000
_cell.angle_alpha   90.00
_cell.angle_beta   90.00
_cell.angle_gamma   90.00
#
_symmetry.space_group_name_H-M   'P 1'
#
loop_
_entity.id
_entity.type
_entity.pdbx_description
1 polymer ?
#
loop_
_entity_poly.entity_id
_entity_poly.type
_entity_poly.pdbx_seq_one_letter_code
_entity_poly.pdbx_strand_id
1 'polypeptide(L)'
;MQNKEIKFGTDGWRGIISDNFTFANVRKVARAIAVYYNRLSGGKTAIAVGYDTRFLSDRYAAAAAEVLSANGVDVVVSDRAVPTPTLSYAVKKRGFTAGVMITASHNPAAYNGIKIKTAAGGAAGVDVTSEVEKILEEPEQSSAAAKGKIEEADFTGDYIAFLRKYVDLKLLKKKKFRVLMDSMHGSGNGFIADVLKGTAVELKFLRGEVNPSFGGLRPEPVLENLLGTQKFIKQGKFDLGLVLDGDADRIAAFAGSGEFIIPQKVLGLLVLHLIQDRGMSGGVVKTIVGTNLMDNICSSLNLKLYETPVGFKYISELMLKEDILVGGEEAGGMGFKNYIPERDGTLAGLLLLEMMACRKKNMLAILREMETEYGRYYYLRDDMKLESGLNVDVMRFKSTGTLCARKVVRAKDYDGLKLICDDGSWLMFRGSGTEPIMRIYAESKSLKRSKELLAEGRRMILSK
;
A
#
# COMPACT_ATOMS: atom_id res chain seq x y z
N MET A 1 -8.38 -32.73 4.03
CA MET A 1 -7.95 -31.38 3.58
C MET A 1 -8.11 -30.45 4.78
N GLN A 2 -7.04 -29.78 5.23
CA GLN A 2 -7.18 -28.77 6.29
C GLN A 2 -8.18 -27.72 5.78
N ASN A 3 -9.28 -27.55 6.50
CA ASN A 3 -10.25 -26.50 6.22
C ASN A 3 -9.52 -25.18 6.47
N LYS A 4 -8.97 -24.56 5.41
CA LYS A 4 -8.22 -23.31 5.54
C LYS A 4 -9.21 -22.21 5.90
N GLU A 5 -9.19 -21.82 7.16
CA GLU A 5 -10.05 -20.82 7.77
C GLU A 5 -10.00 -19.48 7.01
N ILE A 6 -11.15 -18.81 6.89
CA ILE A 6 -11.25 -17.46 6.35
C ILE A 6 -10.81 -16.51 7.45
N LYS A 7 -9.66 -15.86 7.27
CA LYS A 7 -9.09 -14.96 8.28
C LYS A 7 -8.65 -13.64 7.65
N PHE A 8 -9.09 -12.54 8.23
CA PHE A 8 -8.72 -11.19 7.85
C PHE A 8 -7.34 -10.86 8.44
N GLY A 9 -6.39 -10.55 7.56
CA GLY A 9 -5.05 -10.15 7.93
C GLY A 9 -4.95 -8.64 8.17
N THR A 10 -3.77 -8.08 7.90
CA THR A 10 -3.51 -6.64 8.06
C THR A 10 -4.38 -5.76 7.15
N ASP A 11 -4.74 -6.25 5.97
CA ASP A 11 -5.50 -5.50 4.96
C ASP A 11 -6.35 -6.45 4.11
N GLY A 12 -7.43 -6.94 4.72
CA GLY A 12 -8.37 -7.87 4.10
C GLY A 12 -8.05 -9.35 4.29
N TRP A 13 -8.92 -10.20 3.78
CA TRP A 13 -8.70 -11.64 3.64
C TRP A 13 -8.03 -11.94 2.30
N ARG A 14 -7.04 -12.84 2.30
CA ARG A 14 -6.33 -13.27 1.08
C ARG A 14 -6.28 -14.79 1.01
N GLY A 15 -6.40 -15.34 -0.19
CA GLY A 15 -6.34 -16.77 -0.43
C GLY A 15 -5.84 -17.12 -1.82
N ILE A 16 -5.40 -18.37 -1.97
CA ILE A 16 -5.05 -18.98 -3.26
C ILE A 16 -6.35 -19.33 -3.98
N ILE A 17 -6.46 -18.89 -5.24
CA ILE A 17 -7.59 -19.15 -6.12
C ILE A 17 -7.80 -20.66 -6.27
N SER A 18 -9.06 -21.10 -6.18
CA SER A 18 -9.47 -22.51 -6.24
C SER A 18 -9.04 -23.40 -5.07
N ASP A 19 -8.24 -22.89 -4.12
CA ASP A 19 -7.94 -23.56 -2.85
C ASP A 19 -8.84 -22.97 -1.75
N ASN A 20 -8.44 -21.85 -1.13
CA ASN A 20 -9.27 -21.18 -0.12
C ASN A 20 -9.98 -19.93 -0.66
N PHE A 21 -9.52 -19.31 -1.74
CA PHE A 21 -10.25 -18.23 -2.42
C PHE A 21 -11.15 -18.81 -3.53
N THR A 22 -12.34 -19.27 -3.12
CA THR A 22 -13.34 -19.90 -3.98
C THR A 22 -14.61 -19.06 -4.02
N PHE A 23 -15.46 -19.25 -5.04
CA PHE A 23 -16.78 -18.60 -5.09
C PHE A 23 -17.61 -18.85 -3.83
N ALA A 24 -17.56 -20.06 -3.27
CA ALA A 24 -18.26 -20.40 -2.04
C ALA A 24 -17.79 -19.54 -0.86
N ASN A 25 -16.47 -19.38 -0.69
CA ASN A 25 -15.93 -18.57 0.40
C ASN A 25 -16.12 -17.06 0.18
N VAL A 26 -16.03 -16.58 -1.07
CA VAL A 26 -16.38 -15.18 -1.41
C VAL A 26 -17.83 -14.87 -1.05
N ARG A 27 -18.77 -15.79 -1.35
CA ARG A 27 -20.18 -15.63 -0.98
C ARG A 27 -20.38 -15.60 0.54
N LYS A 28 -19.70 -16.46 1.31
CA LYS A 28 -19.74 -16.43 2.78
C LYS A 28 -19.26 -15.08 3.33
N VAL A 29 -18.15 -14.56 2.82
CA VAL A 29 -17.61 -13.25 3.22
C VAL A 29 -18.55 -12.12 2.85
N ALA A 30 -19.09 -12.11 1.62
CA ALA A 30 -20.07 -11.12 1.19
C ALA A 30 -21.32 -11.11 2.09
N ARG A 31 -21.85 -12.29 2.45
CA ARG A 31 -22.97 -12.41 3.41
C ARG A 31 -22.61 -11.78 4.75
N ALA A 32 -21.45 -12.12 5.31
CA ALA A 32 -21.03 -11.61 6.62
C ALA A 32 -20.88 -10.07 6.61
N ILE A 33 -20.33 -9.51 5.52
CA ILE A 33 -20.24 -8.06 5.31
C ILE A 33 -21.64 -7.42 5.25
N ALA A 34 -22.59 -7.99 4.50
CA ALA A 34 -23.96 -7.47 4.43
C ALA A 34 -24.64 -7.49 5.80
N VAL A 35 -24.57 -8.61 6.52
CA VAL A 35 -25.17 -8.74 7.86
C VAL A 35 -24.58 -7.72 8.82
N TYR A 36 -23.25 -7.55 8.83
CA TYR A 36 -22.58 -6.56 9.68
C TYR A 36 -23.11 -5.14 9.41
N TYR A 37 -23.11 -4.71 8.14
CA TYR A 37 -23.52 -3.34 7.81
C TYR A 37 -25.02 -3.11 7.96
N ASN A 38 -25.87 -4.10 7.73
CA ASN A 38 -27.31 -3.99 8.00
C ASN A 38 -27.61 -3.87 9.50
N ARG A 39 -26.88 -4.60 10.36
CA ARG A 39 -27.00 -4.45 11.83
C ARG A 39 -26.59 -3.04 12.27
N LEU A 40 -25.56 -2.46 11.64
CA LEU A 40 -25.07 -1.12 11.95
C LEU A 40 -25.99 0.01 11.43
N SER A 41 -26.55 -0.13 10.23
CA SER A 41 -27.28 0.94 9.53
C SER A 41 -28.78 0.98 9.82
N GLY A 42 -29.33 -0.04 10.50
CA GLY A 42 -30.78 -0.19 10.66
C GLY A 42 -31.51 -0.54 9.35
N GLY A 43 -30.78 -1.04 8.33
CA GLY A 43 -31.35 -1.67 7.13
C GLY A 43 -31.31 -0.86 5.83
N LYS A 44 -30.78 0.38 5.82
CA LYS A 44 -30.48 1.11 4.57
C LYS A 44 -28.98 1.11 4.31
N THR A 45 -28.50 0.08 3.63
CA THR A 45 -27.09 -0.13 3.35
C THR A 45 -26.83 -0.04 1.85
N ALA A 46 -25.84 0.76 1.46
CA ALA A 46 -25.34 0.82 0.09
C ALA A 46 -23.84 0.51 0.05
N ILE A 47 -23.41 -0.45 -0.77
CA ILE A 47 -22.01 -0.90 -0.85
C ILE A 47 -21.49 -0.77 -2.28
N ALA A 48 -20.34 -0.11 -2.42
CA ALA A 48 -19.60 -0.09 -3.68
C ALA A 48 -18.68 -1.32 -3.79
N VAL A 49 -18.66 -1.97 -4.95
CA VAL A 49 -17.80 -3.14 -5.21
C VAL A 49 -16.84 -2.80 -6.35
N GLY A 50 -15.53 -2.92 -6.08
CA GLY A 50 -14.47 -2.73 -7.07
C GLY A 50 -13.57 -3.97 -7.15
N TYR A 51 -12.77 -4.04 -8.20
CA TYR A 51 -11.90 -5.20 -8.43
C TYR A 51 -10.66 -4.83 -9.24
N ASP A 52 -9.58 -5.62 -9.09
CA ASP A 52 -8.34 -5.46 -9.85
C ASP A 52 -8.27 -6.38 -11.09
N THR A 53 -7.09 -6.47 -11.72
CA THR A 53 -6.86 -7.24 -12.95
C THR A 53 -6.55 -8.73 -12.74
N ARG A 54 -6.69 -9.24 -11.50
CA ARG A 54 -6.41 -10.66 -11.20
C ARG A 54 -7.43 -11.59 -11.86
N PHE A 55 -7.04 -12.85 -11.95
CA PHE A 55 -7.86 -13.89 -12.57
C PHE A 55 -9.22 -14.00 -11.87
N LEU A 56 -10.29 -13.82 -12.65
CA LEU A 56 -11.70 -13.86 -12.23
C LEU A 56 -12.13 -12.80 -11.21
N SER A 57 -11.34 -11.74 -10.97
CA SER A 57 -11.70 -10.68 -10.03
C SER A 57 -13.06 -10.03 -10.34
N ASP A 58 -13.38 -9.85 -11.62
CA ASP A 58 -14.68 -9.41 -12.14
C ASP A 58 -15.82 -10.36 -11.73
N ARG A 59 -15.62 -11.67 -11.89
CA ARG A 59 -16.63 -12.68 -11.54
C ARG A 59 -16.82 -12.83 -10.04
N TYR A 60 -15.75 -12.69 -9.26
CA TYR A 60 -15.83 -12.66 -7.80
C TYR A 60 -16.55 -11.40 -7.31
N ALA A 61 -16.34 -10.25 -7.95
CA ALA A 61 -17.09 -9.03 -7.66
C ALA A 61 -18.58 -9.21 -7.93
N ALA A 62 -18.96 -9.79 -9.08
CA ALA A 62 -20.34 -10.12 -9.39
C ALA A 62 -20.96 -11.08 -8.35
N ALA A 63 -20.26 -12.16 -7.98
CA ALA A 63 -20.74 -13.11 -6.98
C ALA A 63 -20.90 -12.48 -5.58
N ALA A 64 -20.02 -11.55 -5.21
CA ALA A 64 -20.15 -10.77 -3.98
C ALA A 64 -21.38 -9.85 -4.05
N ALA A 65 -21.56 -9.13 -5.15
CA ALA A 65 -22.70 -8.24 -5.38
C ALA A 65 -24.06 -8.97 -5.30
N GLU A 66 -24.15 -10.16 -5.91
CA GLU A 66 -25.34 -11.01 -5.83
C GLU A 66 -25.75 -11.33 -4.40
N VAL A 67 -24.79 -11.71 -3.55
CA VAL A 67 -25.04 -12.07 -2.15
C VAL A 67 -25.33 -10.85 -1.28
N LEU A 68 -24.59 -9.75 -1.49
CA LEU A 68 -24.87 -8.48 -0.81
C LEU A 68 -26.32 -8.04 -1.08
N SER A 69 -26.73 -8.03 -2.35
CA SER A 69 -28.10 -7.70 -2.79
C SER A 69 -29.15 -8.65 -2.23
N ALA A 70 -28.89 -9.96 -2.22
CA ALA A 70 -29.79 -10.95 -1.62
C ALA A 70 -30.01 -10.73 -0.10
N ASN A 71 -29.08 -10.04 0.57
CA ASN A 71 -29.19 -9.64 1.97
C ASN A 71 -29.71 -8.20 2.14
N GLY A 72 -30.38 -7.63 1.12
CA GLY A 72 -31.04 -6.33 1.21
C GLY A 72 -30.10 -5.10 1.13
N VAL A 73 -28.89 -5.28 0.61
CA VAL A 73 -27.94 -4.19 0.37
C VAL A 73 -28.10 -3.68 -1.06
N ASP A 74 -28.19 -2.35 -1.24
CA ASP A 74 -28.05 -1.75 -2.58
C ASP A 74 -26.57 -1.78 -2.98
N VAL A 75 -26.25 -2.37 -4.13
CA VAL A 75 -24.89 -2.58 -4.58
C VAL A 75 -24.62 -1.81 -5.86
N VAL A 76 -23.50 -1.10 -5.89
CA VAL A 76 -22.97 -0.50 -7.13
C VAL A 76 -21.63 -1.14 -7.44
N VAL A 77 -21.52 -1.82 -8.58
CA VAL A 77 -20.31 -2.49 -9.04
C VAL A 77 -19.58 -1.57 -10.02
N SER A 78 -18.26 -1.49 -9.91
CA SER A 78 -17.42 -0.80 -10.89
C SER A 78 -17.58 -1.44 -12.27
N ASP A 79 -17.79 -0.64 -13.31
CA ASP A 79 -17.95 -1.10 -14.71
C ASP A 79 -16.66 -1.66 -15.33
N ARG A 80 -15.54 -1.51 -14.63
CA ARG A 80 -14.21 -2.01 -15.02
C ARG A 80 -13.31 -2.24 -13.81
N ALA A 81 -12.17 -2.87 -14.06
CA ALA A 81 -11.10 -2.96 -13.06
C ALA A 81 -10.58 -1.56 -12.69
N VAL A 82 -10.43 -1.30 -11.40
CA VAL A 82 -10.03 0.00 -10.86
C VAL A 82 -8.97 -0.15 -9.76
N PRO A 83 -8.15 0.88 -9.51
CA PRO A 83 -7.31 0.96 -8.32
C PRO A 83 -8.12 0.90 -7.03
N THR A 84 -7.53 0.33 -5.98
CA THR A 84 -8.06 0.44 -4.61
C THR A 84 -8.38 1.89 -4.21
N PRO A 85 -7.51 2.90 -4.43
CA PRO A 85 -7.85 4.30 -4.11
C PRO A 85 -9.05 4.84 -4.89
N THR A 86 -9.30 4.37 -6.12
CA THR A 86 -10.46 4.80 -6.91
C THR A 86 -11.77 4.33 -6.28
N LEU A 87 -11.85 3.05 -5.87
CA LEU A 87 -13.02 2.54 -5.14
C LEU A 87 -13.20 3.30 -3.81
N SER A 88 -12.13 3.44 -3.04
CA SER A 88 -12.16 4.14 -1.76
C SER A 88 -12.60 5.60 -1.89
N TYR A 89 -12.20 6.28 -2.97
CA TYR A 89 -12.65 7.62 -3.28
C TYR A 89 -14.14 7.65 -3.63
N ALA A 90 -14.62 6.72 -4.47
CA ALA A 90 -16.03 6.60 -4.82
C ALA A 90 -16.90 6.35 -3.58
N VAL A 91 -16.46 5.49 -2.65
CA VAL A 91 -17.13 5.23 -1.36
C VAL A 91 -17.39 6.54 -0.61
N LYS A 92 -16.34 7.31 -0.33
CA LYS A 92 -16.44 8.59 0.39
C LYS A 92 -17.23 9.63 -0.39
N LYS A 93 -16.97 9.77 -1.70
CA LYS A 93 -17.52 10.83 -2.55
C LYS A 93 -19.02 10.67 -2.79
N ARG A 94 -19.50 9.44 -2.95
CA ARG A 94 -20.89 9.11 -3.26
C ARG A 94 -21.71 8.70 -2.01
N GLY A 95 -21.08 8.69 -0.84
CA GLY A 95 -21.77 8.43 0.43
C GLY A 95 -22.19 6.97 0.63
N PHE A 96 -21.42 6.02 0.10
CA PHE A 96 -21.67 4.60 0.35
C PHE A 96 -21.40 4.25 1.81
N THR A 97 -22.15 3.29 2.36
CA THR A 97 -21.94 2.77 3.71
C THR A 97 -20.57 2.10 3.85
N ALA A 98 -20.14 1.41 2.81
CA ALA A 98 -18.86 0.71 2.76
C ALA A 98 -18.42 0.44 1.31
N GLY A 99 -17.20 -0.07 1.17
CA GLY A 99 -16.70 -0.64 -0.08
C GLY A 99 -16.16 -2.05 0.09
N VAL A 100 -16.22 -2.84 -0.98
CA VAL A 100 -15.61 -4.17 -1.08
C VAL A 100 -14.67 -4.17 -2.27
N MET A 101 -13.37 -4.33 -2.03
CA MET A 101 -12.37 -4.42 -3.08
C MET A 101 -11.91 -5.86 -3.26
N ILE A 102 -12.12 -6.43 -4.45
CA ILE A 102 -11.61 -7.74 -4.84
C ILE A 102 -10.19 -7.60 -5.36
N THR A 103 -9.21 -7.95 -4.54
CA THR A 103 -7.78 -7.86 -4.86
C THR A 103 -6.93 -8.58 -3.82
N ALA A 104 -5.76 -9.07 -4.25
CA ALA A 104 -4.66 -9.43 -3.35
C ALA A 104 -3.42 -8.53 -3.50
N SER A 105 -3.59 -7.29 -4.01
CA SER A 105 -2.55 -6.25 -4.08
C SER A 105 -1.26 -6.73 -4.75
N HIS A 106 -0.19 -6.91 -4.00
CA HIS A 106 1.14 -7.31 -4.45
C HIS A 106 1.41 -8.83 -4.36
N ASN A 107 0.46 -9.64 -3.86
CA ASN A 107 0.63 -11.10 -3.79
C ASN A 107 0.85 -11.70 -5.18
N PRO A 108 1.47 -12.91 -5.26
CA PRO A 108 1.56 -13.65 -6.52
C PRO A 108 0.23 -13.80 -7.26
N ALA A 109 0.28 -14.02 -8.58
CA ALA A 109 -0.87 -14.15 -9.46
C ALA A 109 -1.93 -15.18 -8.99
N ALA A 110 -1.49 -16.25 -8.34
CA ALA A 110 -2.37 -17.31 -7.83
C ALA A 110 -3.26 -16.87 -6.66
N TYR A 111 -3.03 -15.69 -6.06
CA TYR A 111 -3.83 -15.17 -4.97
C TYR A 111 -4.92 -14.22 -5.45
N ASN A 112 -6.01 -14.17 -4.70
CA ASN A 112 -6.98 -13.07 -4.73
C ASN A 112 -7.46 -12.80 -3.29
N GLY A 113 -8.26 -11.77 -3.09
CA GLY A 113 -8.60 -11.31 -1.75
C GLY A 113 -9.81 -10.39 -1.71
N ILE A 114 -10.26 -10.09 -0.49
CA ILE A 114 -11.33 -9.13 -0.21
C ILE A 114 -10.82 -8.14 0.83
N LYS A 115 -10.79 -6.85 0.46
CA LYS A 115 -10.59 -5.74 1.41
C LYS A 115 -11.94 -5.07 1.68
N ILE A 116 -12.19 -4.71 2.93
CA ILE A 116 -13.35 -3.92 3.34
C ILE A 116 -12.92 -2.46 3.50
N LYS A 117 -13.68 -1.53 2.91
CA LYS A 117 -13.50 -0.08 3.04
C LYS A 117 -14.62 0.49 3.88
N THR A 118 -14.27 1.35 4.84
CA THR A 118 -15.25 2.07 5.67
C THR A 118 -15.94 3.18 4.86
N ALA A 119 -17.01 3.77 5.38
CA ALA A 119 -17.68 4.94 4.78
C ALA A 119 -16.73 6.13 4.53
N ALA A 120 -15.64 6.24 5.31
CA ALA A 120 -14.61 7.26 5.11
C ALA A 120 -13.67 6.95 3.92
N GLY A 121 -13.78 5.77 3.30
CA GLY A 121 -12.91 5.29 2.23
C GLY A 121 -11.63 4.59 2.72
N GLY A 122 -11.38 4.55 4.03
CA GLY A 122 -10.19 3.90 4.59
C GLY A 122 -10.34 2.40 4.75
N ALA A 123 -9.22 1.71 5.01
CA ALA A 123 -9.23 0.29 5.36
C ALA A 123 -10.03 0.03 6.64
N ALA A 124 -10.81 -1.05 6.66
CA ALA A 124 -11.52 -1.50 7.86
C ALA A 124 -10.55 -1.89 8.99
N GLY A 125 -10.85 -1.44 10.21
CA GLY A 125 -10.12 -1.76 11.42
C GLY A 125 -10.40 -3.18 11.93
N VAL A 126 -9.69 -3.57 12.98
CA VAL A 126 -9.86 -4.89 13.63
C VAL A 126 -11.26 -5.06 14.21
N ASP A 127 -11.82 -3.96 14.73
CA ASP A 127 -13.20 -3.88 15.22
C ASP A 127 -14.22 -4.31 14.16
N VAL A 128 -14.03 -3.92 12.90
CA VAL A 128 -14.91 -4.35 11.80
C VAL A 128 -14.61 -5.78 11.38
N THR A 129 -13.33 -6.10 11.12
CA THR A 129 -12.97 -7.40 10.54
C THR A 129 -13.26 -8.56 11.49
N SER A 130 -13.05 -8.38 12.80
CA SER A 130 -13.33 -9.43 13.78
C SER A 130 -14.84 -9.67 13.99
N GLU A 131 -15.68 -8.65 13.84
CA GLU A 131 -17.14 -8.86 13.84
C GLU A 131 -17.60 -9.59 12.57
N VAL A 132 -17.02 -9.26 11.41
CA VAL A 132 -17.27 -10.01 10.16
C VAL A 132 -16.83 -11.47 10.31
N GLU A 133 -15.68 -11.74 10.94
CA GLU A 133 -15.21 -13.10 11.23
C GLU A 133 -16.17 -13.87 12.14
N LYS A 134 -16.67 -13.25 13.22
CA LYS A 134 -17.68 -13.87 14.09
C LYS A 134 -18.96 -14.22 13.30
N ILE A 135 -19.42 -13.33 12.43
CA ILE A 135 -20.61 -13.55 11.60
C ILE A 135 -20.39 -14.69 10.58
N LEU A 136 -19.15 -14.97 10.16
CA LEU A 136 -18.87 -16.12 9.29
C LEU A 136 -19.23 -17.46 9.95
N GLU A 137 -19.14 -17.54 11.28
CA GLU A 137 -19.46 -18.74 12.06
C GLU A 137 -20.97 -18.87 12.35
N GLU A 138 -21.73 -17.77 12.24
CA GLU A 138 -23.17 -17.79 12.44
C GLU A 138 -23.89 -18.61 11.36
N PRO A 139 -24.92 -19.40 11.70
CA PRO A 139 -25.69 -20.15 10.71
C PRO A 139 -26.33 -19.22 9.68
N GLU A 140 -26.55 -19.74 8.47
CA GLU A 140 -27.29 -19.01 7.44
C GLU A 140 -28.76 -18.89 7.84
N GLN A 141 -29.18 -17.66 8.15
CA GLN A 141 -30.58 -17.34 8.39
C GLN A 141 -31.21 -16.86 7.08
N SER A 142 -32.42 -17.33 6.79
CA SER A 142 -33.20 -16.81 5.67
C SER A 142 -33.53 -15.34 5.94
N SER A 143 -32.93 -14.44 5.16
CA SER A 143 -33.29 -13.01 5.19
C SER A 143 -34.71 -12.84 4.63
N ALA A 144 -35.62 -12.28 5.43
CA ALA A 144 -36.93 -11.82 4.98
C ALA A 144 -36.86 -10.42 4.33
N ALA A 145 -35.67 -9.80 4.25
CA ALA A 145 -35.50 -8.49 3.66
C ALA A 145 -35.72 -8.54 2.14
N ALA A 146 -36.34 -7.50 1.60
CA ALA A 146 -36.44 -7.33 0.16
C ALA A 146 -35.04 -7.26 -0.46
N LYS A 147 -34.85 -7.92 -1.60
CA LYS A 147 -33.59 -7.92 -2.35
C LYS A 147 -33.21 -6.47 -2.72
N GLY A 148 -31.98 -6.07 -2.42
CA GLY A 148 -31.43 -4.76 -2.81
C GLY A 148 -31.14 -4.70 -4.31
N LYS A 149 -30.89 -3.51 -4.84
CA LYS A 149 -30.58 -3.31 -6.26
C LYS A 149 -29.11 -3.63 -6.55
N ILE A 150 -28.82 -4.02 -7.78
CA ILE A 150 -27.45 -4.11 -8.31
C ILE A 150 -27.39 -3.20 -9.52
N GLU A 151 -26.47 -2.25 -9.51
CA GLU A 151 -26.20 -1.32 -10.61
C GLU A 151 -24.71 -1.35 -10.96
N GLU A 152 -24.37 -1.02 -12.20
CA GLU A 152 -22.99 -0.79 -12.61
C GLU A 152 -22.74 0.70 -12.79
N ALA A 153 -21.55 1.18 -12.42
CA ALA A 153 -21.18 2.58 -12.60
C ALA A 153 -19.68 2.78 -12.82
N ASP A 154 -19.34 3.86 -13.54
CA ASP A 154 -17.96 4.36 -13.59
C ASP A 154 -17.59 4.97 -12.24
N PHE A 155 -16.48 4.50 -11.65
CA PHE A 155 -15.88 5.08 -10.43
C PHE A 155 -14.69 6.01 -10.71
N THR A 156 -14.25 6.11 -11.97
CA THR A 156 -12.99 6.80 -12.31
C THR A 156 -13.15 8.32 -12.45
N GLY A 157 -14.26 8.81 -12.99
CA GLY A 157 -14.43 10.23 -13.32
C GLY A 157 -14.26 11.17 -12.13
N ASP A 158 -14.92 10.88 -11.01
CA ASP A 158 -14.82 11.66 -9.77
C ASP A 158 -13.40 11.68 -9.20
N TYR A 159 -12.73 10.52 -9.24
CA TYR A 159 -11.36 10.36 -8.77
C TYR A 159 -10.36 11.15 -9.62
N ILE A 160 -10.45 11.03 -10.95
CA ILE A 160 -9.59 11.79 -11.88
C ILE A 160 -9.82 13.30 -11.70
N ALA A 161 -11.08 13.74 -11.59
CA ALA A 161 -11.41 15.14 -11.36
C ALA A 161 -10.81 15.67 -10.05
N PHE A 162 -10.82 14.86 -8.99
CA PHE A 162 -10.15 15.20 -7.74
C PHE A 162 -8.65 15.34 -7.90
N LEU A 163 -7.96 14.35 -8.50
CA LEU A 163 -6.51 14.41 -8.68
C LEU A 163 -6.09 15.63 -9.49
N ARG A 164 -6.83 15.98 -10.55
CA ARG A 164 -6.60 17.18 -11.37
C ARG A 164 -6.76 18.48 -10.59
N LYS A 165 -7.56 18.49 -9.53
CA LYS A 165 -7.71 19.64 -8.62
C LYS A 165 -6.65 19.65 -7.53
N TYR A 166 -6.22 18.47 -7.05
CA TYR A 166 -5.28 18.34 -5.95
C TYR A 166 -3.85 18.67 -6.36
N VAL A 167 -3.46 18.27 -7.58
CA VAL A 167 -2.13 18.46 -8.19
C VAL A 167 -2.08 19.78 -8.94
N ASP A 168 -0.99 20.55 -8.82
CA ASP A 168 -0.82 21.79 -9.58
C ASP A 168 -0.40 21.52 -11.04
N LEU A 169 -1.40 21.21 -11.88
CA LEU A 169 -1.21 20.97 -13.30
C LEU A 169 -0.68 22.19 -14.07
N LYS A 170 -0.75 23.42 -13.51
CA LYS A 170 -0.21 24.62 -14.17
C LYS A 170 1.31 24.54 -14.22
N LEU A 171 1.95 24.01 -13.18
CA LEU A 171 3.40 23.79 -13.14
C LEU A 171 3.87 22.80 -14.22
N LEU A 172 3.02 21.83 -14.56
CA LEU A 172 3.31 20.77 -15.53
C LEU A 172 2.93 21.13 -16.98
N LYS A 173 2.07 22.14 -17.20
CA LYS A 173 1.48 22.47 -18.51
C LYS A 173 2.48 22.55 -19.66
N LYS A 174 3.68 23.13 -19.43
CA LYS A 174 4.73 23.31 -20.44
C LYS A 174 5.96 22.42 -20.23
N LYS A 175 5.94 21.51 -19.24
CA LYS A 175 7.08 20.66 -18.91
C LYS A 175 7.09 19.42 -19.81
N LYS A 176 8.13 19.28 -20.61
CA LYS A 176 8.35 18.12 -21.50
C LYS A 176 9.05 16.97 -20.78
N PHE A 177 8.58 16.64 -19.57
CA PHE A 177 9.13 15.49 -18.85
C PHE A 177 8.73 14.21 -19.57
N ARG A 178 9.67 13.28 -19.70
CA ARG A 178 9.43 11.92 -20.20
C ARG A 178 9.34 10.97 -19.04
N VAL A 179 8.16 10.43 -18.80
CA VAL A 179 7.86 9.59 -17.65
C VAL A 179 7.56 8.18 -18.10
N LEU A 180 8.27 7.21 -17.53
CA LEU A 180 7.93 5.80 -17.68
C LEU A 180 6.90 5.42 -16.63
N MET A 181 5.76 4.91 -17.04
CA MET A 181 4.73 4.32 -16.19
C MET A 181 4.76 2.81 -16.33
N ASP A 182 5.03 2.12 -15.23
CA ASP A 182 5.00 0.68 -15.18
C ASP A 182 3.91 0.21 -14.22
N SER A 183 2.82 -0.31 -14.79
CA SER A 183 1.67 -0.74 -13.99
C SER A 183 1.78 -2.19 -13.52
N MET A 184 2.86 -2.90 -13.86
CA MET A 184 3.04 -4.32 -13.53
C MET A 184 1.84 -5.20 -13.91
N HIS A 185 1.08 -4.86 -14.97
CA HIS A 185 -0.22 -5.44 -15.38
C HIS A 185 -1.39 -5.28 -14.39
N GLY A 186 -1.23 -4.42 -13.38
CA GLY A 186 -2.23 -4.06 -12.39
C GLY A 186 -3.29 -3.06 -12.89
N SER A 187 -4.18 -2.67 -11.99
CA SER A 187 -5.33 -1.79 -12.31
C SER A 187 -5.01 -0.30 -12.39
N GLY A 188 -3.78 0.12 -12.08
CA GLY A 188 -3.34 1.53 -12.10
C GLY A 188 -3.05 2.13 -13.47
N ASN A 189 -3.17 1.36 -14.56
CA ASN A 189 -2.78 1.85 -15.88
C ASN A 189 -3.72 2.96 -16.39
N GLY A 190 -3.16 3.98 -17.05
CA GLY A 190 -3.93 5.04 -17.72
C GLY A 190 -4.39 6.22 -16.85
N PHE A 191 -4.62 6.04 -15.54
CA PHE A 191 -5.14 7.10 -14.66
C PHE A 191 -4.28 8.37 -14.66
N ILE A 192 -2.96 8.22 -14.60
CA ILE A 192 -2.04 9.35 -14.64
C ILE A 192 -2.10 10.09 -16.00
N ALA A 193 -2.42 9.39 -17.09
CA ALA A 193 -2.59 9.99 -18.41
C ALA A 193 -3.82 10.90 -18.45
N ASP A 194 -4.93 10.44 -17.87
CA ASP A 194 -6.18 11.21 -17.80
C ASP A 194 -6.01 12.46 -16.92
N VAL A 195 -5.26 12.34 -15.82
CA VAL A 195 -4.93 13.49 -14.97
C VAL A 195 -4.01 14.48 -15.69
N LEU A 196 -3.03 14.00 -16.46
CA LEU A 196 -2.07 14.85 -17.17
C LEU A 196 -2.56 15.34 -18.54
N LYS A 197 -3.78 14.94 -18.97
CA LYS A 197 -4.37 15.41 -20.23
C LYS A 197 -4.39 16.94 -20.30
N GLY A 198 -3.79 17.48 -21.37
CA GLY A 198 -3.61 18.90 -21.61
C GLY A 198 -2.27 19.49 -21.11
N THR A 199 -1.38 18.67 -20.54
CA THR A 199 0.00 19.04 -20.23
C THR A 199 0.96 18.59 -21.34
N ALA A 200 2.21 19.04 -21.29
CA ALA A 200 3.26 18.62 -22.22
C ALA A 200 4.08 17.41 -21.73
N VAL A 201 3.64 16.75 -20.65
CA VAL A 201 4.31 15.57 -20.10
C VAL A 201 4.09 14.39 -21.03
N GLU A 202 5.17 13.72 -21.42
CA GLU A 202 5.17 12.57 -22.31
C GLU A 202 5.20 11.29 -21.47
N LEU A 203 4.20 10.42 -21.65
CA LEU A 203 4.10 9.15 -20.94
C LEU A 203 4.47 7.99 -21.85
N LYS A 204 5.30 7.08 -21.34
CA LYS A 204 5.52 5.76 -21.93
C LYS A 204 5.01 4.72 -20.95
N PHE A 205 4.15 3.81 -21.43
CA PHE A 205 3.64 2.72 -20.63
C PHE A 205 4.46 1.44 -20.83
N LEU A 206 4.66 0.72 -19.73
CA LEU A 206 5.25 -0.61 -19.67
C LEU A 206 4.31 -1.49 -18.84
N ARG A 207 4.05 -2.73 -19.31
CA ARG A 207 3.13 -3.67 -18.65
C ARG A 207 1.78 -3.03 -18.32
N GLY A 208 1.20 -2.29 -19.28
CA GLY A 208 -0.06 -1.57 -19.12
C GLY A 208 -1.29 -2.40 -19.51
N GLU A 209 -1.06 -3.48 -20.24
CA GLU A 209 -2.07 -4.45 -20.63
C GLU A 209 -2.50 -5.35 -19.47
N VAL A 210 -3.78 -5.74 -19.47
CA VAL A 210 -4.33 -6.70 -18.51
C VAL A 210 -3.70 -8.07 -18.77
N ASN A 211 -2.92 -8.53 -17.79
CA ASN A 211 -2.36 -9.87 -17.79
C ASN A 211 -2.50 -10.47 -16.38
N PRO A 212 -3.51 -11.33 -16.13
CA PRO A 212 -3.76 -11.91 -14.82
C PRO A 212 -2.61 -12.74 -14.23
N SER A 213 -1.64 -13.16 -15.06
CA SER A 213 -0.43 -13.85 -14.60
C SER A 213 0.67 -12.90 -14.10
N PHE A 214 0.49 -11.60 -14.30
CA PHE A 214 1.48 -10.55 -14.04
C PHE A 214 2.85 -10.82 -14.70
N GLY A 215 2.86 -11.49 -15.85
CA GLY A 215 4.08 -11.88 -16.55
C GLY A 215 4.93 -12.91 -15.78
N GLY A 216 4.33 -13.66 -14.85
CA GLY A 216 5.01 -14.61 -13.98
C GLY A 216 5.77 -13.99 -12.81
N LEU A 217 5.68 -12.66 -12.64
CA LEU A 217 6.30 -11.93 -11.54
C LEU A 217 5.28 -11.57 -10.45
N ARG A 218 5.76 -11.28 -9.24
CA ARG A 218 4.92 -10.65 -8.21
C ARG A 218 4.69 -9.19 -8.62
N PRO A 219 3.45 -8.67 -8.59
CA PRO A 219 3.17 -7.26 -8.82
C PRO A 219 3.53 -6.43 -7.57
N GLU A 220 4.75 -6.60 -7.06
CA GLU A 220 5.30 -5.87 -5.92
C GLU A 220 6.44 -4.96 -6.43
N PRO A 221 6.38 -3.64 -6.23
CA PRO A 221 7.36 -2.69 -6.75
C PRO A 221 8.67 -2.66 -5.93
N VAL A 222 9.34 -3.81 -5.86
CA VAL A 222 10.69 -4.00 -5.30
C VAL A 222 11.70 -4.21 -6.43
N LEU A 223 12.96 -3.83 -6.21
CA LEU A 223 13.98 -3.77 -7.26
C LEU A 223 14.15 -5.11 -8.02
N GLU A 224 14.04 -6.23 -7.30
CA GLU A 224 14.15 -7.58 -7.86
C GLU A 224 13.13 -7.84 -8.97
N ASN A 225 11.91 -7.32 -8.83
CA ASN A 225 10.83 -7.44 -9.82
C ASN A 225 10.92 -6.38 -10.94
N LEU A 226 11.84 -5.42 -10.82
CA LEU A 226 11.91 -4.21 -11.63
C LEU A 226 13.24 -4.06 -12.38
N LEU A 227 14.07 -5.11 -12.45
CA LEU A 227 15.33 -5.08 -13.21
C LEU A 227 15.10 -4.77 -14.70
N GLY A 228 14.02 -5.30 -15.29
CA GLY A 228 13.61 -4.98 -16.66
C GLY A 228 13.24 -3.51 -16.84
N THR A 229 12.42 -2.97 -15.91
CA THR A 229 12.05 -1.55 -15.85
C THR A 229 13.29 -0.66 -15.72
N GLN A 230 14.21 -1.00 -14.81
CA GLN A 230 15.45 -0.26 -14.59
C GLN A 230 16.31 -0.24 -15.87
N LYS A 231 16.44 -1.38 -16.55
CA LYS A 231 17.17 -1.47 -17.81
C LYS A 231 16.53 -0.58 -18.88
N PHE A 232 15.20 -0.61 -18.99
CA PHE A 232 14.45 0.22 -19.94
C PHE A 232 14.65 1.71 -19.67
N ILE A 233 14.67 2.13 -18.39
CA ILE A 233 14.95 3.52 -18.01
C ILE A 233 16.37 3.93 -18.40
N LYS A 234 17.37 3.10 -18.09
CA LYS A 234 18.79 3.37 -18.41
C LYS A 234 19.07 3.45 -19.92
N GLN A 235 18.32 2.70 -20.72
CA GLN A 235 18.45 2.71 -22.19
C GLN A 235 17.64 3.84 -22.84
N GLY A 236 16.54 4.23 -22.20
CA GLY A 236 15.74 5.37 -22.62
C GLY A 236 16.30 6.70 -22.10
N LYS A 237 15.62 7.78 -22.47
CA LYS A 237 15.88 9.11 -21.92
C LYS A 237 14.68 9.54 -21.09
N PHE A 238 14.48 8.90 -19.94
CA PHE A 238 13.38 9.24 -19.03
C PHE A 238 13.87 10.22 -17.95
N ASP A 239 12.97 11.07 -17.48
CA ASP A 239 13.23 11.99 -16.36
C ASP A 239 12.80 11.35 -15.03
N LEU A 240 11.77 10.51 -15.06
CA LEU A 240 11.20 9.79 -13.92
C LEU A 240 10.61 8.45 -14.38
N GLY A 241 10.83 7.39 -13.60
CA GLY A 241 10.07 6.15 -13.69
C GLY A 241 9.16 6.00 -12.49
N LEU A 242 7.90 5.62 -12.72
CA LEU A 242 6.90 5.38 -11.69
C LEU A 242 6.38 3.96 -11.86
N VAL A 243 6.31 3.23 -10.75
CA VAL A 243 5.87 1.84 -10.74
C VAL A 243 4.77 1.66 -9.72
N LEU A 244 3.63 1.11 -10.14
CA LEU A 244 2.48 0.82 -9.30
C LEU A 244 2.33 -0.69 -9.09
N ASP A 245 1.84 -1.09 -7.92
CA ASP A 245 1.53 -2.49 -7.63
C ASP A 245 0.19 -2.94 -8.24
N GLY A 246 -0.22 -4.18 -7.95
CA GLY A 246 -1.38 -4.81 -8.62
C GLY A 246 -2.70 -4.04 -8.51
N ASP A 247 -2.98 -3.44 -7.35
CA ASP A 247 -4.17 -2.60 -7.12
C ASP A 247 -3.85 -1.10 -6.98
N ALA A 248 -2.63 -0.71 -7.35
CA ALA A 248 -2.12 0.65 -7.45
C ALA A 248 -2.27 1.51 -6.19
N ASP A 249 -2.30 0.86 -5.01
CA ASP A 249 -2.26 1.54 -3.72
C ASP A 249 -0.80 1.84 -3.30
N ARG A 250 0.19 1.19 -3.92
CA ARG A 250 1.62 1.42 -3.67
C ARG A 250 2.34 2.03 -4.85
N ILE A 251 3.47 2.67 -4.53
CA ILE A 251 4.40 3.20 -5.51
C ILE A 251 5.86 2.85 -5.17
N ALA A 252 6.66 2.63 -6.21
CA ALA A 252 8.09 2.92 -6.19
C ALA A 252 8.47 3.82 -7.36
N ALA A 253 9.65 4.43 -7.28
CA ALA A 253 10.12 5.34 -8.32
C ALA A 253 11.55 5.05 -8.75
N PHE A 254 11.91 5.56 -9.91
CA PHE A 254 13.27 5.59 -10.44
C PHE A 254 13.61 7.01 -10.86
N ALA A 255 14.80 7.47 -10.51
CA ALA A 255 15.34 8.67 -11.17
C ALA A 255 15.65 8.36 -12.64
N GLY A 256 15.74 9.39 -13.48
CA GLY A 256 16.09 9.23 -14.91
C GLY A 256 17.41 8.52 -15.19
N SER A 257 18.34 8.47 -14.22
CA SER A 257 19.57 7.67 -14.28
C SER A 257 19.34 6.15 -14.16
N GLY A 258 18.12 5.72 -13.85
CA GLY A 258 17.79 4.36 -13.46
C GLY A 258 18.11 4.03 -11.99
N GLU A 259 18.42 5.01 -11.15
CA GLU A 259 18.55 4.79 -9.71
C GLU A 259 17.19 4.50 -9.10
N PHE A 260 17.07 3.36 -8.42
CA PHE A 260 15.85 2.97 -7.71
C PHE A 260 15.68 3.81 -6.45
N ILE A 261 14.53 4.45 -6.32
CA ILE A 261 14.15 5.25 -5.17
C ILE A 261 13.18 4.40 -4.35
N ILE A 262 13.71 3.84 -3.25
CA ILE A 262 12.91 3.01 -2.34
C ILE A 262 11.70 3.82 -1.80
N PRO A 263 10.56 3.17 -1.53
CA PRO A 263 9.37 3.79 -0.94
C PRO A 263 9.63 4.77 0.22
N GLN A 264 10.50 4.38 1.15
CA GLN A 264 10.86 5.19 2.31
C GLN A 264 11.44 6.56 1.94
N LYS A 265 12.20 6.63 0.83
CA LYS A 265 12.75 7.89 0.31
C LYS A 265 11.69 8.67 -0.48
N VAL A 266 10.80 7.98 -1.19
CA VAL A 266 9.64 8.63 -1.82
C VAL A 266 8.78 9.33 -0.76
N LEU A 267 8.54 8.69 0.39
CA LEU A 267 7.80 9.31 1.50
C LEU A 267 8.49 10.58 2.00
N GLY A 268 9.82 10.55 2.20
CA GLY A 268 10.60 11.74 2.57
C GLY A 268 10.49 12.87 1.54
N LEU A 269 10.63 12.56 0.25
CA LEU A 269 10.47 13.52 -0.84
C LEU A 269 9.08 14.19 -0.83
N LEU A 270 8.03 13.40 -0.61
CA LEU A 270 6.67 13.92 -0.56
C LEU A 270 6.42 14.78 0.68
N VAL A 271 6.95 14.42 1.85
CA VAL A 271 6.90 15.27 3.05
C VAL A 271 7.57 16.62 2.77
N LEU A 272 8.77 16.62 2.19
CA LEU A 272 9.48 17.85 1.83
C LEU A 272 8.70 18.69 0.82
N HIS A 273 8.14 18.06 -0.21
CA HIS A 273 7.34 18.76 -1.22
C HIS A 273 6.12 19.44 -0.59
N LEU A 274 5.33 18.71 0.20
CA LEU A 274 4.11 19.25 0.78
C LEU A 274 4.38 20.35 1.83
N ILE A 275 5.44 20.21 2.63
CA ILE A 275 5.83 21.23 3.62
C ILE A 275 6.50 22.44 2.97
N GLN A 276 7.58 22.23 2.22
CA GLN A 276 8.45 23.32 1.77
C GLN A 276 7.96 23.97 0.48
N ASP A 277 7.38 23.19 -0.44
CA ASP A 277 6.98 23.69 -1.76
C ASP A 277 5.50 24.11 -1.78
N ARG A 278 4.63 23.36 -1.08
CA ARG A 278 3.19 23.67 -1.00
C ARG A 278 2.76 24.44 0.25
N GLY A 279 3.65 24.61 1.24
CA GLY A 279 3.35 25.33 2.47
C GLY A 279 2.24 24.69 3.31
N MET A 280 2.02 23.38 3.16
CA MET A 280 1.04 22.65 3.97
C MET A 280 1.59 22.39 5.37
N SER A 281 0.73 21.93 6.27
CA SER A 281 1.09 21.57 7.65
C SER A 281 0.35 20.31 8.10
N GLY A 282 0.86 19.68 9.15
CA GLY A 282 0.29 18.49 9.78
C GLY A 282 1.38 17.54 10.26
N GLY A 283 0.98 16.52 11.01
CA GLY A 283 1.87 15.45 11.47
C GLY A 283 2.26 14.48 10.35
N VAL A 284 3.32 13.73 10.57
CA VAL A 284 3.79 12.67 9.67
C VAL A 284 3.67 11.33 10.37
N VAL A 285 3.24 10.30 9.64
CA VAL A 285 3.14 8.93 10.19
C VAL A 285 4.09 8.00 9.44
N LYS A 286 4.85 7.20 10.19
CA LYS A 286 5.62 6.07 9.66
C LYS A 286 5.31 4.81 10.46
N THR A 287 5.58 3.64 9.89
CA THR A 287 5.57 2.37 10.63
C THR A 287 6.85 2.18 11.44
N ILE A 288 6.85 1.25 12.40
CA ILE A 288 8.03 0.87 13.21
C ILE A 288 9.24 0.42 12.36
N VAL A 289 8.98 -0.19 11.20
CA VAL A 289 9.99 -0.59 10.20
C VAL A 289 10.42 0.59 9.30
N GLY A 290 9.93 1.80 9.60
CA GLY A 290 10.28 3.06 8.96
C GLY A 290 11.76 3.42 9.07
N THR A 291 12.26 4.10 8.03
CA THR A 291 13.63 4.64 7.97
C THR A 291 13.86 5.73 9.03
N ASN A 292 15.09 5.82 9.54
CA ASN A 292 15.56 6.92 10.37
C ASN A 292 15.67 8.26 9.61
N LEU A 293 15.66 8.21 8.26
CA LEU A 293 15.58 9.43 7.44
C LEU A 293 14.33 10.25 7.81
N MET A 294 13.21 9.58 8.12
CA MET A 294 11.97 10.27 8.46
C MET A 294 12.05 10.97 9.82
N ASP A 295 12.70 10.36 10.82
CA ASP A 295 12.95 10.98 12.13
C ASP A 295 13.78 12.25 11.97
N ASN A 296 14.82 12.20 11.14
CA ASN A 296 15.65 13.38 10.87
C ASN A 296 14.88 14.47 10.13
N ILE A 297 14.11 14.13 9.09
CA ILE A 297 13.27 15.11 8.38
C ILE A 297 12.30 15.78 9.35
N CYS A 298 11.58 14.99 10.15
CA CYS A 298 10.59 15.53 11.08
C CYS A 298 11.24 16.36 12.19
N SER A 299 12.36 15.92 12.75
CA SER A 299 13.10 16.68 13.77
C SER A 299 13.61 18.02 13.22
N SER A 300 14.25 18.00 12.05
CA SER A 300 14.80 19.21 11.41
C SER A 300 13.73 20.22 11.00
N LEU A 301 12.53 19.75 10.63
CA LEU A 301 11.40 20.60 10.24
C LEU A 301 10.41 20.86 11.40
N ASN A 302 10.73 20.41 12.62
CA ASN A 302 9.87 20.50 13.79
C ASN A 302 8.43 19.95 13.55
N LEU A 303 8.33 18.83 12.85
CA LEU A 303 7.08 18.13 12.56
C LEU A 303 6.81 17.06 13.62
N LYS A 304 5.55 16.92 14.03
CA LYS A 304 5.11 15.82 14.90
C LYS A 304 5.16 14.50 14.13
N LEU A 305 6.02 13.58 14.56
CA LEU A 305 6.15 12.23 14.00
C LEU A 305 5.40 11.22 14.86
N TYR A 306 4.48 10.49 14.24
CA TYR A 306 3.80 9.34 14.81
C TYR A 306 4.44 8.05 14.28
N GLU A 307 4.66 7.08 15.16
CA GLU A 307 5.14 5.74 14.81
C GLU A 307 4.05 4.71 15.12
N THR A 308 3.67 3.88 14.15
CA THR A 308 2.63 2.85 14.30
C THR A 308 3.19 1.44 14.06
N PRO A 309 2.46 0.38 14.44
CA PRO A 309 2.66 -0.95 13.88
C PRO A 309 2.54 -0.93 12.34
N VAL A 310 3.03 -1.98 11.68
CA VAL A 310 2.87 -2.22 10.25
C VAL A 310 1.41 -2.50 9.92
N GLY A 311 0.88 -1.80 8.92
CA GLY A 311 -0.50 -1.88 8.49
C GLY A 311 -1.15 -0.51 8.34
N PHE A 312 -1.56 -0.18 7.12
CA PHE A 312 -2.15 1.13 6.83
C PHE A 312 -3.42 1.42 7.61
N LYS A 313 -4.13 0.41 8.14
CA LYS A 313 -5.28 0.62 9.03
C LYS A 313 -4.95 1.52 10.23
N TYR A 314 -3.76 1.38 10.83
CA TYR A 314 -3.33 2.24 11.95
C TYR A 314 -3.06 3.68 11.50
N ILE A 315 -2.50 3.85 10.29
CA ILE A 315 -2.27 5.16 9.68
C ILE A 315 -3.61 5.82 9.34
N SER A 316 -4.53 5.07 8.73
CA SER A 316 -5.89 5.48 8.39
C SER A 316 -6.65 5.97 9.62
N GLU A 317 -6.58 5.24 10.74
CA GLU A 317 -7.19 5.65 12.00
C GLU A 317 -6.60 6.98 12.54
N LEU A 318 -5.28 7.16 12.46
CA LEU A 318 -4.65 8.43 12.84
C LEU A 318 -5.06 9.56 11.92
N MET A 319 -5.13 9.34 10.61
CA MET A 319 -5.58 10.35 9.63
C MET A 319 -7.02 10.80 9.85
N LEU A 320 -7.85 9.99 10.53
CA LEU A 320 -9.22 10.35 10.90
C LEU A 320 -9.31 11.12 12.21
N LYS A 321 -8.34 10.95 13.12
CA LYS A 321 -8.38 11.50 14.49
C LYS A 321 -7.47 12.72 14.67
N GLU A 322 -6.40 12.79 13.90
CA GLU A 322 -5.32 13.76 14.05
C GLU A 322 -5.13 14.53 12.75
N ASP A 323 -4.54 15.72 12.85
CA ASP A 323 -4.15 16.48 11.67
C ASP A 323 -2.89 15.90 11.02
N ILE A 324 -3.06 14.86 10.19
CA ILE A 324 -1.95 14.17 9.50
C ILE A 324 -1.77 14.72 8.09
N LEU A 325 -0.55 15.17 7.78
CA LEU A 325 -0.13 15.61 6.45
C LEU A 325 0.06 14.43 5.48
N VAL A 326 0.91 13.49 5.88
CA VAL A 326 1.24 12.27 5.12
C VAL A 326 1.46 11.12 6.10
N GLY A 327 0.96 9.95 5.74
CA GLY A 327 1.35 8.70 6.39
C GLY A 327 1.82 7.68 5.36
N GLY A 328 2.87 6.92 5.67
CA GLY A 328 3.38 5.92 4.74
C GLY A 328 3.96 4.67 5.39
N GLU A 329 3.91 3.59 4.61
CA GLU A 329 4.47 2.27 4.95
C GLU A 329 5.73 1.99 4.11
N GLU A 330 6.60 1.13 4.62
CA GLU A 330 7.84 0.72 3.94
C GLU A 330 7.61 0.05 2.58
N ALA A 331 6.41 -0.47 2.37
CA ALA A 331 6.03 -1.23 1.19
C ALA A 331 5.52 -0.37 0.01
N GLY A 332 5.56 0.97 0.11
CA GLY A 332 5.15 1.86 -0.99
C GLY A 332 3.80 2.54 -0.82
N GLY A 333 3.03 2.17 0.20
CA GLY A 333 1.71 2.73 0.44
C GLY A 333 1.79 4.08 1.15
N MET A 334 1.13 5.12 0.61
CA MET A 334 1.16 6.48 1.17
C MET A 334 -0.21 7.16 1.07
N GLY A 335 -0.69 7.74 2.17
CA GLY A 335 -1.91 8.54 2.21
C GLY A 335 -1.63 10.01 2.50
N PHE A 336 -2.55 10.88 2.09
CA PHE A 336 -2.36 12.33 2.05
C PHE A 336 -3.49 13.10 2.71
N LYS A 337 -3.19 14.25 3.31
CA LYS A 337 -4.17 15.19 3.87
C LYS A 337 -5.15 15.70 2.83
N ASN A 338 -6.34 16.09 3.29
CA ASN A 338 -7.44 16.63 2.46
C ASN A 338 -7.90 15.67 1.34
N TYR A 339 -7.80 14.37 1.61
CA TYR A 339 -8.14 13.30 0.68
C TYR A 339 -8.92 12.19 1.40
N ILE A 340 -8.72 10.92 1.03
CA ILE A 340 -9.18 9.71 1.73
C ILE A 340 -8.07 9.18 2.63
N PRO A 341 -8.39 8.51 3.75
CA PRO A 341 -7.42 7.82 4.60
C PRO A 341 -7.05 6.45 3.99
N GLU A 342 -6.62 6.45 2.73
CA GLU A 342 -6.16 5.26 2.00
C GLU A 342 -4.90 5.60 1.21
N ARG A 343 -4.13 4.56 0.88
CA ARG A 343 -2.92 4.69 0.08
C ARG A 343 -3.25 4.97 -1.37
N ASP A 344 -2.45 5.84 -2.00
CA ASP A 344 -2.63 6.18 -3.41
C ASP A 344 -1.28 6.37 -4.11
N GLY A 345 -0.83 5.34 -4.81
CA GLY A 345 0.41 5.37 -5.57
C GLY A 345 0.35 6.31 -6.78
N THR A 346 -0.84 6.52 -7.36
CA THR A 346 -1.01 7.43 -8.50
C THR A 346 -0.82 8.88 -8.07
N LEU A 347 -1.46 9.28 -6.96
CA LEU A 347 -1.29 10.61 -6.37
C LEU A 347 0.16 10.84 -5.94
N ALA A 348 0.79 9.87 -5.29
CA ALA A 348 2.20 9.95 -4.92
C ALA A 348 3.10 10.22 -6.14
N GLY A 349 2.87 9.51 -7.26
CA GLY A 349 3.62 9.69 -8.50
C GLY A 349 3.42 11.07 -9.14
N LEU A 350 2.18 11.58 -9.12
CA LEU A 350 1.85 12.93 -9.60
C LEU A 350 2.54 14.01 -8.76
N LEU A 351 2.58 13.85 -7.43
CA LEU A 351 3.25 14.79 -6.54
C LEU A 351 4.77 14.79 -6.70
N LEU A 352 5.39 13.66 -7.05
CA LEU A 352 6.81 13.61 -7.43
C LEU A 352 7.07 14.42 -8.71
N LEU A 353 6.18 14.36 -9.71
CA LEU A 353 6.28 15.16 -10.92
C LEU A 353 6.08 16.66 -10.63
N GLU A 354 5.10 16.99 -9.79
CA GLU A 354 4.87 18.35 -9.31
C GLU A 354 6.12 18.92 -8.61
N MET A 355 6.74 18.14 -7.72
CA MET A 355 7.98 18.49 -7.03
C MET A 355 9.12 18.81 -8.02
N MET A 356 9.34 17.96 -9.03
CA MET A 356 10.34 18.21 -10.07
C MET A 356 10.06 19.52 -10.84
N ALA A 357 8.79 19.78 -11.16
CA ALA A 357 8.38 20.99 -11.86
C ALA A 357 8.58 22.24 -11.02
N CYS A 358 8.20 22.19 -9.74
CA CYS A 358 8.33 23.27 -8.77
C CYS A 358 9.78 23.63 -8.51
N ARG A 359 10.61 22.63 -8.19
CA ARG A 359 12.04 22.81 -7.87
C ARG A 359 12.91 23.05 -9.11
N LYS A 360 12.38 22.82 -10.31
CA LYS A 360 13.09 22.93 -11.60
C LYS A 360 14.37 22.08 -11.63
N LYS A 361 14.35 20.90 -10.99
CA LYS A 361 15.48 19.98 -10.87
C LYS A 361 15.06 18.57 -11.31
N ASN A 362 16.03 17.78 -11.75
CA ASN A 362 15.80 16.36 -11.98
C ASN A 362 15.66 15.62 -10.64
N MET A 363 14.98 14.47 -10.66
CA MET A 363 14.69 13.71 -9.44
C MET A 363 15.95 13.26 -8.68
N LEU A 364 17.04 12.94 -9.39
CA LEU A 364 18.29 12.52 -8.75
C LEU A 364 18.92 13.65 -7.94
N ALA A 365 18.93 14.87 -8.47
CA ALA A 365 19.45 16.04 -7.75
C ALA A 365 18.63 16.32 -6.49
N ILE A 366 17.31 16.28 -6.59
CA ILE A 366 16.40 16.46 -5.44
C ILE A 366 16.62 15.37 -4.38
N LEU A 367 16.76 14.11 -4.81
CA LEU A 367 17.07 12.99 -3.93
C LEU A 367 18.40 13.19 -3.20
N ARG A 368 19.44 13.65 -3.91
CA ARG A 368 20.75 13.92 -3.31
C ARG A 368 20.72 15.08 -2.33
N GLU A 369 19.97 16.14 -2.61
CA GLU A 369 19.77 17.26 -1.68
C GLU A 369 19.13 16.78 -0.37
N MET A 370 18.08 15.97 -0.45
CA MET A 370 17.47 15.36 0.73
C MET A 370 18.46 14.47 1.50
N GLU A 371 19.24 13.63 0.81
CA GLU A 371 20.25 12.77 1.46
C GLU A 371 21.39 13.57 2.09
N THR A 372 21.79 14.69 1.49
CA THR A 372 22.82 15.58 2.04
C THR A 372 22.33 16.30 3.28
N GLU A 373 21.09 16.81 3.27
CA GLU A 373 20.54 17.61 4.36
C GLU A 373 20.09 16.74 5.55
N TYR A 374 19.37 15.65 5.28
CA TYR A 374 18.73 14.83 6.32
C TYR A 374 19.45 13.50 6.57
N GLY A 375 20.52 13.24 5.82
CA GLY A 375 21.37 12.07 5.96
C GLY A 375 21.05 10.95 4.97
N ARG A 376 22.10 10.25 4.54
CA ARG A 376 21.99 9.11 3.65
C ARG A 376 21.88 7.81 4.44
N TYR A 377 20.73 7.16 4.31
CA TYR A 377 20.43 5.87 4.95
C TYR A 377 20.37 4.74 3.93
N TYR A 378 20.95 3.60 4.29
CA TYR A 378 20.94 2.37 3.50
C TYR A 378 20.00 1.37 4.17
N TYR A 379 18.75 1.38 3.72
CA TYR A 379 17.69 0.49 4.17
C TYR A 379 17.70 -0.80 3.35
N LEU A 380 17.78 -1.96 4.01
CA LEU A 380 17.72 -3.27 3.38
C LEU A 380 16.64 -4.12 4.02
N ARG A 381 15.99 -4.94 3.19
CA ARG A 381 15.01 -5.94 3.59
C ARG A 381 15.44 -7.31 3.07
N ASP A 382 15.23 -8.33 3.87
CA ASP A 382 15.33 -9.72 3.47
C ASP A 382 14.06 -10.47 3.88
N ASP A 383 13.43 -11.11 2.91
CA ASP A 383 12.23 -11.93 3.11
C ASP A 383 12.66 -13.40 3.22
N MET A 384 13.11 -13.81 4.40
CA MET A 384 13.61 -15.15 4.67
C MET A 384 12.44 -16.15 4.76
N LYS A 385 12.37 -17.10 3.83
CA LYS A 385 11.43 -18.22 3.91
C LYS A 385 11.82 -19.12 5.09
N LEU A 386 10.83 -19.44 5.91
CA LEU A 386 11.01 -20.38 7.01
C LEU A 386 10.68 -21.80 6.52
N GLU A 387 11.51 -22.76 6.88
CA GLU A 387 11.20 -24.18 6.65
C GLU A 387 9.96 -24.57 7.47
N SER A 388 9.21 -25.56 6.97
CA SER A 388 8.00 -26.04 7.64
C SER A 388 8.32 -26.51 9.06
N GLY A 389 7.69 -25.89 10.06
CA GLY A 389 7.88 -26.21 11.49
C GLY A 389 8.93 -25.38 12.21
N LEU A 390 9.69 -24.51 11.51
CA LEU A 390 10.60 -23.57 12.16
C LEU A 390 9.81 -22.40 12.75
N ASN A 391 9.52 -22.47 14.06
CA ASN A 391 8.96 -21.36 14.81
C ASN A 391 10.09 -20.60 15.54
N VAL A 392 10.27 -19.32 15.21
CA VAL A 392 11.36 -18.50 15.75
C VAL A 392 10.75 -17.48 16.69
N ASP A 393 10.95 -17.67 18.00
CA ASP A 393 10.65 -16.63 18.97
C ASP A 393 11.74 -15.56 18.92
N VAL A 394 11.47 -14.46 18.20
CA VAL A 394 12.40 -13.35 18.07
C VAL A 394 12.65 -12.63 19.40
N MET A 395 11.77 -12.78 20.40
CA MET A 395 11.90 -12.11 21.69
C MET A 395 13.12 -12.58 22.48
N ARG A 396 13.63 -13.79 22.20
CA ARG A 396 14.89 -14.28 22.76
C ARG A 396 16.09 -13.38 22.42
N PHE A 397 16.00 -12.56 21.37
CA PHE A 397 17.05 -11.62 20.98
C PHE A 397 16.94 -10.25 21.67
N LYS A 398 15.92 -10.02 22.51
CA LYS A 398 15.72 -8.72 23.17
C LYS A 398 16.88 -8.35 24.09
N SER A 399 17.57 -9.35 24.66
CA SER A 399 18.73 -9.18 25.53
C SER A 399 20.07 -9.07 24.79
N THR A 400 20.08 -9.04 23.45
CA THR A 400 21.30 -8.87 22.67
C THR A 400 21.98 -7.55 23.03
N GLY A 401 23.13 -7.61 23.72
CA GLY A 401 23.86 -6.42 24.17
C GLY A 401 24.65 -5.70 23.08
N THR A 402 25.05 -6.42 22.04
CA THR A 402 25.86 -5.89 20.94
C THR A 402 25.42 -6.50 19.61
N LEU A 403 25.29 -5.67 18.57
CA LEU A 403 25.10 -6.10 17.19
C LEU A 403 26.30 -5.65 16.36
N CYS A 404 27.02 -6.60 15.78
CA CYS A 404 28.18 -6.34 14.91
C CYS A 404 29.13 -5.26 15.50
N ALA A 405 29.61 -5.42 16.74
CA ALA A 405 30.49 -4.46 17.43
C ALA A 405 29.89 -3.07 17.79
N ARG A 406 28.57 -2.89 17.73
CA ARG A 406 27.88 -1.71 18.29
C ARG A 406 26.97 -2.09 19.44
N LYS A 407 26.93 -1.28 20.49
CA LYS A 407 26.10 -1.54 21.66
C LYS A 407 24.63 -1.34 21.30
N VAL A 408 23.78 -2.31 21.64
CA VAL A 408 22.32 -2.14 21.56
C VAL A 408 21.88 -1.30 22.75
N VAL A 409 21.27 -0.15 22.48
CA VAL A 409 20.85 0.82 23.50
C VAL A 409 19.34 0.86 23.71
N ARG A 410 18.57 0.35 22.74
CA ARG A 410 17.10 0.29 22.83
C ARG A 410 16.54 -0.88 22.04
N ALA A 411 15.48 -1.47 22.55
CA ALA A 411 14.65 -2.44 21.84
C ALA A 411 13.20 -1.93 21.77
N LYS A 412 12.53 -2.11 20.62
CA LYS A 412 11.08 -1.92 20.46
C LYS A 412 10.46 -3.25 20.07
N ASP A 413 9.38 -3.65 20.72
CA ASP A 413 8.83 -5.02 20.62
C ASP A 413 7.30 -5.10 20.43
N TYR A 414 6.68 -4.00 20.02
CA TYR A 414 5.21 -3.94 19.87
C TYR A 414 4.68 -4.46 18.52
N ASP A 415 5.56 -4.76 17.56
CA ASP A 415 5.22 -5.40 16.26
C ASP A 415 6.47 -6.04 15.65
N GLY A 416 6.83 -7.22 16.15
CA GLY A 416 8.16 -7.82 15.94
C GLY A 416 9.19 -7.26 16.92
N LEU A 417 10.48 -7.42 16.65
CA LEU A 417 11.56 -6.92 17.52
C LEU A 417 12.55 -6.06 16.73
N LYS A 418 12.66 -4.78 17.09
CA LYS A 418 13.63 -3.81 16.55
C LYS A 418 14.70 -3.48 17.57
N LEU A 419 15.93 -3.89 17.30
CA LEU A 419 17.13 -3.62 18.10
C LEU A 419 17.86 -2.41 17.52
N ILE A 420 18.09 -1.38 18.35
CA ILE A 420 18.67 -0.10 17.94
C ILE A 420 20.02 0.10 18.65
N CYS A 421 21.05 0.34 17.85
CA CYS A 421 22.42 0.57 18.29
C CYS A 421 22.68 2.03 18.70
N ASP A 422 23.75 2.26 19.45
CA ASP A 422 24.24 3.58 19.88
C ASP A 422 24.53 4.56 18.72
N ASP A 423 24.98 4.06 17.58
CA ASP A 423 25.20 4.84 16.35
C ASP A 423 23.92 5.08 15.53
N GLY A 424 22.76 4.68 16.05
CA GLY A 424 21.46 4.79 15.43
C GLY A 424 21.17 3.72 14.37
N SER A 425 22.12 2.86 14.02
CA SER A 425 21.84 1.70 13.17
C SER A 425 20.91 0.71 13.86
N TRP A 426 20.12 -0.03 13.10
CA TRP A 426 19.14 -0.95 13.69
C TRP A 426 18.94 -2.20 12.84
N LEU A 427 18.52 -3.27 13.54
CA LEU A 427 18.14 -4.57 12.99
C LEU A 427 16.75 -4.90 13.51
N MET A 428 15.85 -5.38 12.65
CA MET A 428 14.49 -5.73 13.03
C MET A 428 14.06 -7.06 12.44
N PHE A 429 13.32 -7.82 13.25
CA PHE A 429 12.69 -9.09 12.88
C PHE A 429 11.18 -8.96 12.93
N ARG A 430 10.48 -9.44 11.90
CA ARG A 430 9.02 -9.44 11.87
C ARG A 430 8.47 -10.63 11.09
N GLY A 431 7.67 -11.47 11.75
CA GLY A 431 6.95 -12.56 11.08
C GLY A 431 5.90 -12.01 10.10
N SER A 432 5.71 -12.69 8.98
CA SER A 432 4.59 -12.45 8.08
C SER A 432 3.32 -13.12 8.62
N GLY A 433 2.18 -12.42 8.55
CA GLY A 433 0.89 -12.95 9.01
C GLY A 433 0.19 -13.85 7.98
N THR A 434 0.64 -13.85 6.73
CA THR A 434 -0.02 -14.56 5.61
C THR A 434 0.88 -15.54 4.88
N GLU A 435 2.20 -15.40 4.99
CA GLU A 435 3.19 -16.28 4.35
C GLU A 435 4.15 -16.81 5.44
N PRO A 436 4.73 -18.02 5.29
CA PRO A 436 5.72 -18.56 6.22
C PRO A 436 7.10 -17.89 6.01
N ILE A 437 7.16 -16.59 6.27
CA ILE A 437 8.32 -15.73 6.02
C ILE A 437 8.65 -14.95 7.29
N MET A 438 9.92 -14.90 7.65
CA MET A 438 10.48 -13.94 8.59
C MET A 438 11.12 -12.80 7.82
N ARG A 439 10.62 -11.58 7.98
CA ARG A 439 11.22 -10.39 7.40
C ARG A 439 12.30 -9.86 8.32
N ILE A 440 13.48 -9.65 7.76
CA ILE A 440 14.62 -9.04 8.45
C ILE A 440 14.85 -7.70 7.79
N TYR A 441 14.90 -6.64 8.59
CA TYR A 441 15.13 -5.28 8.11
C TYR A 441 16.39 -4.76 8.78
N ALA A 442 17.23 -4.06 8.03
CA ALA A 442 18.44 -3.44 8.57
C ALA A 442 18.64 -2.06 7.96
N GLU A 443 19.08 -1.12 8.79
CA GLU A 443 19.43 0.22 8.33
C GLU A 443 20.64 0.78 9.07
N SER A 444 21.46 1.51 8.32
CA SER A 444 22.56 2.30 8.85
C SER A 444 22.97 3.38 7.85
N LYS A 445 23.95 4.22 8.21
CA LYS A 445 24.57 5.21 7.32
C LYS A 445 25.60 4.61 6.34
N SER A 446 25.80 3.28 6.35
CA SER A 446 26.75 2.59 5.46
C SER A 446 26.14 1.33 4.85
N LEU A 447 26.22 1.18 3.53
CA LEU A 447 25.72 -0.01 2.86
C LEU A 447 26.39 -1.30 3.40
N LYS A 448 27.70 -1.24 3.69
CA LYS A 448 28.45 -2.37 4.26
C LYS A 448 27.84 -2.78 5.60
N ARG A 449 27.58 -1.80 6.46
CA ARG A 449 27.03 -2.01 7.79
C ARG A 449 25.61 -2.60 7.74
N SER A 450 24.74 -2.08 6.88
CA SER A 450 23.39 -2.62 6.74
C SER A 450 23.41 -4.08 6.26
N LYS A 451 24.34 -4.44 5.36
CA LYS A 451 24.53 -5.84 4.93
C LYS A 451 25.02 -6.74 6.06
N GLU A 452 25.96 -6.27 6.88
CA GLU A 452 26.44 -6.99 8.07
C GLU A 452 25.31 -7.27 9.06
N LEU A 453 24.50 -6.26 9.37
CA LEU A 453 23.34 -6.40 10.26
C LEU A 453 22.31 -7.39 9.70
N LEU A 454 22.01 -7.31 8.40
CA LEU A 454 21.08 -8.24 7.75
C LEU A 454 21.58 -9.70 7.81
N ALA A 455 22.89 -9.90 7.57
CA ALA A 455 23.53 -11.21 7.68
C ALA A 455 23.59 -11.71 9.13
N GLU A 456 23.79 -10.83 10.11
CA GLU A 456 23.70 -11.15 11.54
C GLU A 456 22.30 -11.63 11.89
N GLY A 457 21.26 -10.90 11.45
CA GLY A 457 19.88 -11.30 11.69
C GLY A 457 19.55 -12.68 11.15
N ARG A 458 20.01 -13.01 9.93
CA ARG A 458 19.87 -14.38 9.39
C ARG A 458 20.55 -15.42 10.29
N ARG A 459 21.77 -15.13 10.75
CA ARG A 459 22.51 -16.04 11.65
C ARG A 459 21.79 -16.23 12.97
N MET A 460 21.25 -15.17 13.58
CA MET A 460 20.49 -15.24 14.83
C MET A 460 19.23 -16.11 14.70
N ILE A 461 18.54 -16.04 13.56
CA ILE A 461 17.38 -16.90 13.28
C ILE A 461 17.78 -18.37 13.15
N LEU A 462 18.88 -18.65 12.43
CA LEU A 462 19.34 -20.01 12.14
C LEU A 462 20.08 -20.68 13.30
N SER A 463 20.66 -19.89 14.22
CA SER A 463 21.27 -20.42 15.45
C SER A 463 20.18 -20.93 16.39
N LYS A 464 20.23 -22.22 16.73
CA LYS A 464 19.28 -22.85 17.66
C LYS A 464 19.39 -22.26 19.06
#